data_AF-A0A6A6LEA3-F1
#
_entry.id   AF-A0A6A6LEA3-F1
#
_cell.length_a   1.000
_cell.length_b   1.000
_cell.length_c   1.000
_cell.angle_alpha   90.00
_cell.angle_beta   90.00
_cell.angle_gamma   90.00
#
_symmetry.space_group_name_H-M   'P 1'
#
loop_
_entity.id
_entity.type
_entity.pdbx_description
1 polymer ?
#
loop_
_entity_poly.entity_id
_entity_poly.type
_entity_poly.pdbx_seq_one_letter_code
_entity_poly.pdbx_strand_id
1 'polypeptide(L)'
;MKFCKKYQEYMQGQQKELPGVGLKNLKKILKKCRTDLESHQELDGSPPAAQHCPHHCPVCDGTFFPSLLKEMSAVVGCFNERAQKLLELHLASGVRKYFMWFKGKLKGNHVALMQEGKDLVTYALINAIAVQKILKKYDKIHYSNQGQAFRSQARSMHIEILQSPWLCELMAFHINLRKTKIKSKKKVPALFEGCSLTFDDDDKPSLSCELFDSVKLDIDLTCSICLDTVFDPVSLTCGHIFCHMCACSAASVSIVDGLKSAEPKEKCPLCRQAGVYEGAVHLEELNILLSQSKYWEERMQSERVERVRQAKQHWEYQCQAFVVNGVLVPLLLDGVLLVCVRKFCLSKMASPTVAMKLLGTSLVGSFRGGYRIWSSLPSMPFLGFVRP
;
A
#
# COMPACT_ATOMS: atom_id res chain seq x y z
N MET A 1 16.74 -8.04 -29.78
CA MET A 1 16.03 -9.35 -29.76
C MET A 1 16.14 -10.13 -28.44
N LYS A 2 17.12 -9.88 -27.56
CA LYS A 2 17.41 -10.72 -26.36
C LYS A 2 16.32 -10.72 -25.27
N PHE A 3 15.64 -9.60 -25.00
CA PHE A 3 14.72 -9.49 -23.85
C PHE A 3 13.48 -10.40 -23.93
N CYS A 4 12.78 -10.49 -25.06
CA CYS A 4 11.55 -11.30 -25.11
C CYS A 4 11.79 -12.80 -24.92
N LYS A 5 12.95 -13.29 -25.35
CA LYS A 5 13.37 -14.67 -25.11
C LYS A 5 13.66 -14.87 -23.61
N LYS A 6 14.48 -13.99 -23.02
CA LYS A 6 14.77 -13.97 -21.57
C LYS A 6 13.51 -13.87 -20.71
N TYR A 7 12.56 -13.03 -21.08
CA TYR A 7 11.27 -12.89 -20.40
C TYR A 7 10.45 -14.18 -20.46
N GLN A 8 10.39 -14.83 -21.63
CA GLN A 8 9.66 -16.10 -21.78
C GLN A 8 10.31 -17.22 -20.99
N GLU A 9 11.63 -17.34 -21.05
CA GLU A 9 12.40 -18.31 -20.26
C GLU A 9 12.16 -18.08 -18.76
N TYR A 10 12.17 -16.83 -18.31
CA TYR A 10 11.84 -16.48 -16.92
C TYR A 10 10.42 -16.92 -16.54
N MET A 11 9.42 -16.59 -17.37
CA MET A 11 8.01 -16.92 -17.09
C MET A 11 7.76 -18.44 -17.13
N GLN A 12 8.41 -19.17 -18.04
CA GLN A 12 8.32 -20.64 -18.15
C GLN A 12 9.07 -21.36 -17.02
N GLY A 13 10.13 -20.75 -16.49
CA GLY A 13 10.91 -21.29 -15.38
C GLY A 13 10.25 -21.12 -14.00
N GLN A 14 9.09 -20.46 -13.91
CA GLN A 14 8.38 -20.31 -12.63
C GLN A 14 7.71 -21.61 -12.23
N GLN A 15 7.89 -22.04 -10.98
CA GLN A 15 7.29 -23.28 -10.46
C GLN A 15 5.75 -23.26 -10.40
N LYS A 16 5.14 -22.08 -10.43
CA LYS A 16 3.69 -21.87 -10.49
C LYS A 16 3.40 -21.07 -11.76
N GLU A 17 2.31 -21.39 -12.46
CA GLU A 17 1.85 -20.55 -13.57
C GLU A 17 1.51 -19.16 -13.03
N LEU A 18 2.37 -18.18 -13.32
CA LEU A 18 2.14 -16.78 -12.99
C LEU A 18 1.64 -16.04 -14.22
N PRO A 19 0.66 -15.12 -14.07
CA PRO A 19 0.26 -14.26 -15.16
C PRO A 19 1.46 -13.43 -15.63
N GLY A 20 1.50 -13.15 -16.92
CA GLY A 20 2.55 -12.36 -17.52
C GLY A 20 2.03 -11.60 -18.72
N VAL A 21 2.82 -10.62 -19.15
CA VAL A 21 2.59 -9.85 -20.37
C VAL A 21 2.80 -10.76 -21.58
N GLY A 22 1.77 -10.92 -22.39
CA GLY A 22 1.73 -11.70 -23.62
C GLY A 22 2.50 -11.06 -24.76
N LEU A 23 3.81 -10.80 -24.56
CA LEU A 23 4.68 -10.08 -25.52
C LEU A 23 4.65 -10.67 -26.93
N LYS A 24 4.45 -11.99 -27.07
CA LYS A 24 4.27 -12.65 -28.38
C LYS A 24 2.98 -12.19 -29.05
N ASN A 25 1.87 -12.24 -28.34
CA ASN A 25 0.54 -11.90 -28.86
C ASN A 25 0.44 -10.40 -29.15
N LEU A 26 0.86 -9.54 -28.21
CA LEU A 26 0.89 -8.09 -28.39
C LEU A 26 1.76 -7.68 -29.59
N LYS A 27 2.90 -8.36 -29.81
CA LYS A 27 3.71 -8.12 -31.01
C LYS A 27 3.05 -8.57 -32.30
N LYS A 28 2.23 -9.63 -32.27
CA LYS A 28 1.44 -10.05 -33.45
C LYS A 28 0.40 -9.01 -33.82
N ILE A 29 -0.31 -8.46 -32.82
CA ILE A 29 -1.27 -7.35 -33.03
C ILE A 29 -0.58 -6.17 -33.73
N LEU A 30 0.57 -5.73 -33.20
CA LEU A 30 1.35 -4.64 -33.79
C LEU A 30 1.86 -4.94 -35.22
N LYS A 31 2.15 -6.21 -35.53
CA LYS A 31 2.59 -6.60 -36.88
C LYS A 31 1.44 -6.56 -37.88
N LYS A 32 0.27 -7.10 -37.51
CA LYS A 32 -0.92 -7.10 -38.35
C LYS A 32 -1.30 -5.67 -38.76
N CYS A 33 -1.27 -4.77 -37.78
CA CYS A 33 -1.51 -3.33 -37.97
C CYS A 33 -0.60 -2.70 -39.04
N ARG A 34 0.66 -3.15 -39.15
CA ARG A 34 1.60 -2.68 -40.17
C ARG A 34 1.29 -3.26 -41.56
N THR A 35 1.00 -4.56 -41.64
CA THR A 35 0.69 -5.24 -42.90
C THR A 35 -0.62 -4.75 -43.52
N ASP A 36 -1.64 -4.50 -42.70
CA ASP A 36 -2.92 -3.95 -43.16
C ASP A 36 -2.72 -2.55 -43.77
N LEU A 37 -1.86 -1.71 -43.17
CA LEU A 37 -1.53 -0.37 -43.70
C LEU A 37 -0.78 -0.43 -45.05
N GLU A 38 0.14 -1.38 -45.19
CA GLU A 38 0.90 -1.60 -46.43
C GLU A 38 -0.03 -2.10 -47.56
N SER A 39 -1.04 -2.94 -47.25
CA SER A 39 -1.99 -3.47 -48.25
C SER A 39 -3.00 -2.46 -48.79
N HIS A 40 -3.39 -1.46 -47.98
CA HIS A 40 -4.29 -0.39 -48.45
C HIS A 40 -3.59 0.61 -49.38
N GLN A 41 -2.26 0.70 -49.34
CA GLN A 41 -1.47 1.56 -50.22
C GLN A 41 -1.35 1.01 -51.66
N GLU A 42 -1.39 -0.31 -51.85
CA GLU A 42 -1.28 -0.92 -53.18
C GLU A 42 -2.53 -0.74 -54.05
N LEU A 43 -3.69 -0.42 -53.44
CA LEU A 43 -4.96 -0.25 -54.14
C LEU A 43 -5.23 1.19 -54.62
N ASP A 44 -4.58 2.20 -54.04
CA ASP A 44 -5.00 3.61 -54.20
C ASP A 44 -4.08 4.49 -55.05
N GLY A 45 -3.06 3.90 -55.71
CA GLY A 45 -2.28 4.52 -56.79
C GLY A 45 -1.58 5.86 -56.50
N SER A 46 -1.61 6.34 -55.25
CA SER A 46 -1.17 7.67 -54.85
C SER A 46 0.31 7.66 -54.43
N PRO A 47 1.05 8.79 -54.56
CA PRO A 47 2.46 8.86 -54.20
C PRO A 47 2.68 8.50 -52.71
N PRO A 48 3.90 8.09 -52.29
CA PRO A 48 4.17 7.62 -50.94
C PRO A 48 4.10 8.77 -49.93
N ALA A 49 2.88 9.17 -49.57
CA ALA A 49 2.60 10.05 -48.45
C ALA A 49 2.84 9.23 -47.18
N ALA A 50 4.08 9.28 -46.71
CA ALA A 50 4.60 8.97 -45.38
C ALA A 50 3.88 7.83 -44.61
N GLN A 51 4.61 6.71 -44.43
CA GLN A 51 4.46 5.51 -43.59
C GLN A 51 3.70 5.59 -42.22
N HIS A 52 2.61 6.34 -42.10
CA HIS A 52 2.03 6.68 -40.81
C HIS A 52 0.63 6.10 -40.69
N CYS A 53 0.48 5.28 -39.65
CA CYS A 53 -0.81 4.85 -39.15
C CYS A 53 -1.58 6.11 -38.67
N PRO A 54 -2.89 6.24 -38.92
CA PRO A 54 -3.65 7.37 -38.42
C PRO A 54 -3.48 7.52 -36.89
N HIS A 55 -3.54 8.75 -36.39
CA HIS A 55 -3.42 9.05 -34.95
C HIS A 55 -4.42 8.27 -34.09
N HIS A 56 -5.48 7.71 -34.66
CA HIS A 56 -6.31 6.67 -34.03
C HIS A 56 -6.40 5.47 -34.96
N CYS A 57 -5.77 4.37 -34.57
CA CYS A 57 -5.81 3.13 -35.33
C CYS A 57 -6.82 2.19 -34.69
N PRO A 58 -8.02 1.99 -35.26
CA PRO A 58 -9.06 1.21 -34.60
C PRO A 58 -8.65 -0.25 -34.35
N VAL A 59 -7.77 -0.82 -35.20
CA VAL A 59 -7.23 -2.18 -35.02
C VAL A 59 -6.27 -2.25 -33.83
N CYS A 60 -5.37 -1.27 -33.72
CA CYS A 60 -4.40 -1.22 -32.65
C CYS A 60 -5.04 -0.71 -31.34
N ASP A 61 -5.74 0.42 -31.34
CA ASP A 61 -6.37 1.01 -30.16
C ASP A 61 -7.48 0.13 -29.57
N GLY A 62 -8.29 -0.51 -30.43
CA GLY A 62 -9.40 -1.36 -30.01
C GLY A 62 -8.99 -2.75 -29.48
N THR A 63 -7.75 -3.19 -29.73
CA THR A 63 -7.33 -4.55 -29.31
C THR A 63 -6.05 -4.56 -28.47
N PHE A 64 -5.06 -3.72 -28.78
CA PHE A 64 -3.77 -3.70 -28.09
C PHE A 64 -3.89 -3.21 -26.65
N PHE A 65 -4.43 -2.00 -26.43
CA PHE A 65 -4.55 -1.43 -25.08
C PHE A 65 -5.50 -2.23 -24.17
N PRO A 66 -6.68 -2.70 -24.64
CA PRO A 66 -7.52 -3.58 -23.83
C PRO A 66 -6.85 -4.92 -23.46
N SER A 67 -6.11 -5.53 -24.40
CA SER A 67 -5.36 -6.76 -24.11
C SER A 67 -4.26 -6.52 -23.09
N LEU A 68 -3.49 -5.45 -23.27
CA LEU A 68 -2.41 -5.08 -22.34
C LEU A 68 -2.96 -4.72 -20.96
N LEU A 69 -4.06 -3.97 -20.89
CA LEU A 69 -4.76 -3.62 -19.65
C LEU A 69 -5.18 -4.88 -18.88
N LYS A 70 -5.77 -5.86 -19.57
CA LYS A 70 -6.16 -7.15 -18.97
C LYS A 70 -4.95 -7.92 -18.43
N GLU A 71 -3.87 -8.01 -19.21
CA GLU A 71 -2.64 -8.69 -18.80
C GLU A 71 -1.97 -7.98 -17.60
N MET A 72 -1.90 -6.65 -17.62
CA MET A 72 -1.36 -5.85 -16.51
C MET A 72 -2.18 -6.02 -15.23
N SER A 73 -3.51 -5.99 -15.33
CA SER A 73 -4.40 -6.19 -14.17
C SER A 73 -4.23 -7.56 -13.54
N ALA A 74 -4.07 -8.61 -14.36
CA ALA A 74 -3.79 -9.96 -13.86
C ALA A 74 -2.42 -10.06 -13.17
N VAL A 75 -1.39 -9.43 -13.73
CA VAL A 75 -0.05 -9.37 -13.14
C VAL A 75 -0.06 -8.65 -11.79
N VAL A 76 -0.67 -7.47 -11.72
CA VAL A 76 -0.75 -6.66 -10.49
C VAL A 76 -1.60 -7.36 -9.42
N GLY A 77 -2.76 -7.91 -9.80
CA GLY A 77 -3.62 -8.64 -8.88
C GLY A 77 -2.91 -9.84 -8.26
N CYS A 78 -2.26 -10.67 -9.09
CA CYS A 78 -1.48 -11.82 -8.61
C CYS A 78 -0.29 -11.39 -7.73
N PHE A 79 0.42 -10.32 -8.11
CA PHE A 79 1.54 -9.80 -7.31
C PHE A 79 1.07 -9.33 -5.94
N ASN A 80 0.06 -8.46 -5.89
CA ASN A 80 -0.48 -7.89 -4.66
C ASN A 80 -0.97 -8.99 -3.71
N GLU A 81 -1.76 -9.95 -4.22
CA GLU A 81 -2.29 -11.04 -3.42
C GLU A 81 -1.18 -11.89 -2.79
N ARG A 82 -0.14 -12.24 -3.57
CA ARG A 82 0.98 -13.05 -3.08
C ARG A 82 1.87 -12.28 -2.11
N ALA A 83 2.19 -11.03 -2.43
CA ALA A 83 3.01 -10.17 -1.58
C ALA A 83 2.33 -9.92 -0.23
N GLN A 84 1.04 -9.57 -0.25
CA GLN A 84 0.24 -9.40 0.97
C GLN A 84 0.23 -10.68 1.82
N LYS A 85 -0.07 -11.85 1.23
CA LYS A 85 -0.06 -13.13 1.96
C LYS A 85 1.30 -13.42 2.59
N LEU A 86 2.39 -13.16 1.87
CA LEU A 86 3.74 -13.37 2.36
C LEU A 86 4.05 -12.46 3.55
N LEU A 87 3.73 -11.17 3.43
CA LEU A 87 3.96 -10.18 4.48
C LEU A 87 3.08 -10.44 5.71
N GLU A 88 1.81 -10.80 5.52
CA GLU A 88 0.92 -11.19 6.63
C GLU A 88 1.43 -12.42 7.40
N LEU A 89 2.01 -13.40 6.69
CA LEU A 89 2.66 -14.55 7.31
C LEU A 89 3.94 -14.15 8.05
N HIS A 90 4.70 -13.20 7.51
CA HIS A 90 5.93 -12.72 8.12
C HIS A 90 5.70 -11.90 9.40
N LEU A 91 4.79 -10.93 9.32
CA LEU A 91 4.42 -10.00 10.40
C LEU A 91 3.55 -10.66 11.48
N ALA A 92 3.14 -11.91 11.27
CA ALA A 92 2.40 -12.72 12.21
C ALA A 92 3.06 -12.81 13.61
N SER A 93 2.50 -12.14 14.61
CA SER A 93 2.90 -12.27 16.00
C SER A 93 1.72 -12.69 16.90
N GLY A 94 2.03 -13.14 18.13
CA GLY A 94 1.05 -13.47 19.16
C GLY A 94 -0.09 -14.41 18.72
N VAL A 95 -1.33 -13.99 18.97
CA VAL A 95 -2.55 -14.79 18.67
C VAL A 95 -2.75 -14.99 17.17
N ARG A 96 -2.33 -14.03 16.33
CA ARG A 96 -2.43 -14.13 14.86
C ARG A 96 -1.54 -15.25 14.33
N LYS A 97 -0.33 -15.39 14.88
CA LYS A 97 0.60 -16.50 14.62
C LYS A 97 0.01 -17.84 15.03
N TYR A 98 -0.61 -17.91 16.20
CA TYR A 98 -1.30 -19.12 16.69
C TYR A 98 -2.46 -19.53 15.76
N PHE A 99 -3.32 -18.60 15.37
CA PHE A 99 -4.42 -18.87 14.44
C PHE A 99 -3.95 -19.38 13.07
N MET A 100 -2.85 -18.83 12.54
CA MET A 100 -2.26 -19.30 11.28
C MET A 100 -1.59 -20.67 11.41
N TRP A 101 -1.02 -20.98 12.57
CA TRP A 101 -0.53 -22.30 12.91
C TRP A 101 -1.66 -23.34 12.93
N PHE A 102 -2.80 -23.03 13.56
CA PHE A 102 -4.01 -23.89 13.56
C PHE A 102 -4.59 -24.12 12.17
N LYS A 103 -4.52 -23.13 11.28
CA LYS A 103 -4.94 -23.26 9.87
C LYS A 103 -3.93 -24.00 8.99
N GLY A 104 -2.85 -24.53 9.55
CA GLY A 104 -1.81 -25.26 8.79
C GLY A 104 -1.03 -24.39 7.80
N LYS A 105 -1.16 -23.05 7.86
CA LYS A 105 -0.51 -22.11 6.93
C LYS A 105 0.95 -21.81 7.29
N LEU A 106 1.37 -22.15 8.50
CA LEU A 106 2.69 -21.80 9.05
C LEU A 106 3.72 -22.94 8.87
N LYS A 107 3.86 -23.45 7.64
CA LYS A 107 4.81 -24.53 7.28
C LYS A 107 6.03 -24.06 6.48
N GLY A 108 6.28 -22.74 6.42
CA GLY A 108 7.39 -22.17 5.65
C GLY A 108 8.66 -22.00 6.49
N ASN A 109 9.77 -22.64 6.07
CA ASN A 109 11.11 -22.29 6.55
C ASN A 109 11.37 -20.80 6.22
N HIS A 110 11.95 -20.01 7.14
CA HIS A 110 12.32 -18.61 6.89
C HIS A 110 13.07 -18.42 5.57
N VAL A 111 13.90 -19.40 5.18
CA VAL A 111 14.62 -19.40 3.90
C VAL A 111 13.67 -19.40 2.69
N ALA A 112 12.56 -20.13 2.75
CA ALA A 112 11.56 -20.20 1.68
C ALA A 112 10.78 -18.88 1.55
N LEU A 113 10.36 -18.26 2.66
CA LEU A 113 9.71 -16.94 2.66
C LEU A 113 10.62 -15.86 2.06
N MET A 114 11.91 -15.91 2.41
CA MET A 114 12.89 -14.98 1.85
C MET A 114 13.07 -15.17 0.34
N GLN A 115 13.14 -16.42 -0.12
CA GLN A 115 13.28 -16.70 -1.54
C GLN A 115 12.01 -16.27 -2.30
N GLU A 116 10.84 -16.59 -1.78
CA GLU A 116 9.57 -16.17 -2.39
C GLU A 116 9.46 -14.65 -2.48
N GLY A 117 9.87 -13.91 -1.44
CA GLY A 117 9.91 -12.45 -1.50
C GLY A 117 10.84 -11.95 -2.61
N LYS A 118 11.99 -12.59 -2.84
CA LYS A 118 12.95 -12.17 -3.88
C LYS A 118 12.38 -12.45 -5.27
N ASP A 119 11.72 -13.59 -5.40
CA ASP A 119 11.08 -14.00 -6.65
C ASP A 119 9.94 -13.04 -7.00
N LEU A 120 9.17 -12.57 -6.00
CA LEU A 120 8.12 -11.56 -6.17
C LEU A 120 8.66 -10.19 -6.60
N VAL A 121 9.74 -9.70 -5.98
CA VAL A 121 10.39 -8.44 -6.43
C VAL A 121 10.90 -8.58 -7.86
N THR A 122 11.56 -9.70 -8.18
CA THR A 122 12.04 -9.99 -9.54
C THR A 122 10.88 -10.04 -10.55
N TYR A 123 9.78 -10.69 -10.16
CA TYR A 123 8.56 -10.79 -10.95
C TYR A 123 7.96 -9.41 -11.24
N ALA A 124 7.87 -8.53 -10.25
CA ALA A 124 7.38 -7.17 -10.42
C ALA A 124 8.25 -6.39 -11.42
N LEU A 125 9.56 -6.40 -11.23
CA LEU A 125 10.50 -5.65 -12.05
C LEU A 125 10.52 -6.14 -13.50
N ILE A 126 10.59 -7.45 -13.73
CA ILE A 126 10.66 -7.97 -15.10
C ILE A 126 9.36 -7.73 -15.88
N ASN A 127 8.20 -7.80 -15.22
CA ASN A 127 6.92 -7.45 -15.83
C ASN A 127 6.80 -5.95 -16.11
N ALA A 128 7.24 -5.08 -15.18
CA ALA A 128 7.28 -3.64 -15.43
C ALA A 128 8.14 -3.29 -16.65
N ILE A 129 9.30 -3.93 -16.80
CA ILE A 129 10.17 -3.77 -17.97
C ILE A 129 9.48 -4.28 -19.24
N ALA A 130 8.77 -5.41 -19.18
CA ALA A 130 8.02 -5.95 -20.30
C ALA A 130 6.95 -4.96 -20.79
N VAL A 131 6.16 -4.39 -19.88
CA VAL A 131 5.17 -3.34 -20.17
C VAL A 131 5.86 -2.11 -20.79
N GLN A 132 6.92 -1.61 -20.17
CA GLN A 132 7.62 -0.43 -20.69
C GLN A 132 8.18 -0.67 -22.10
N LYS A 133 8.78 -1.84 -22.36
CA LYS A 133 9.34 -2.17 -23.68
C LYS A 133 8.26 -2.35 -24.75
N ILE A 134 7.09 -2.91 -24.42
CA ILE A 134 6.02 -3.08 -25.40
C ILE A 134 5.32 -1.74 -25.73
N LEU A 135 5.14 -0.87 -24.74
CA LEU A 135 4.62 0.49 -24.95
C LEU A 135 5.58 1.34 -25.78
N LYS A 136 6.90 1.32 -25.47
CA LYS A 136 7.91 1.98 -26.33
C LYS A 136 7.92 1.44 -27.75
N LYS A 137 7.62 0.15 -27.94
CA LYS A 137 7.51 -0.46 -29.27
C LYS A 137 6.23 0.00 -30.00
N TYR A 138 5.13 0.20 -29.28
CA TYR A 138 3.92 0.81 -29.82
C TYR A 138 4.21 2.21 -30.36
N ASP A 139 4.72 3.10 -29.50
CA ASP A 139 5.03 4.49 -29.85
C ASP A 139 5.98 4.58 -31.04
N LYS A 140 7.00 3.70 -31.08
CA LYS A 140 7.95 3.63 -32.20
C LYS A 140 7.32 3.17 -33.53
N ILE A 141 6.33 2.27 -33.50
CA ILE A 141 5.66 1.78 -34.73
C ILE A 141 4.64 2.81 -35.23
N HIS A 142 3.97 3.49 -34.31
CA HIS A 142 2.89 4.42 -34.62
C HIS A 142 3.32 5.88 -34.70
N TYR A 143 4.61 6.18 -34.46
CA TYR A 143 5.13 7.56 -34.33
C TYR A 143 4.23 8.42 -33.42
N SER A 144 3.82 7.85 -32.29
CA SER A 144 2.85 8.45 -31.37
C SER A 144 3.37 8.51 -29.94
N ASN A 145 2.60 9.16 -29.07
CA ASN A 145 2.81 9.20 -27.63
C ASN A 145 1.70 8.47 -26.84
N GLN A 146 0.87 7.67 -27.52
CA GLN A 146 -0.27 7.01 -26.89
C GLN A 146 0.14 5.90 -25.94
N GLY A 147 1.24 5.18 -26.21
CA GLY A 147 1.81 4.22 -25.28
C GLY A 147 2.26 4.89 -23.99
N GLN A 148 2.85 6.09 -24.09
CA GLN A 148 3.15 6.92 -22.93
C GLN A 148 1.90 7.44 -22.22
N ALA A 149 0.88 7.90 -22.96
CA ALA A 149 -0.40 8.35 -22.40
C ALA A 149 -1.11 7.21 -21.66
N PHE A 150 -1.14 6.01 -22.23
CA PHE A 150 -1.64 4.80 -21.59
C PHE A 150 -0.86 4.48 -20.32
N ARG A 151 0.46 4.65 -20.30
CA ARG A 151 1.24 4.47 -19.07
C ARG A 151 0.82 5.46 -17.97
N SER A 152 0.58 6.72 -18.32
CA SER A 152 0.07 7.72 -17.38
C SER A 152 -1.34 7.35 -16.88
N GLN A 153 -2.21 6.84 -17.75
CA GLN A 153 -3.53 6.32 -17.37
C GLN A 153 -3.44 5.08 -16.48
N ALA A 154 -2.51 4.17 -16.76
CA ALA A 154 -2.26 2.98 -15.96
C ALA A 154 -1.86 3.32 -14.51
N ARG A 155 -1.20 4.47 -14.29
CA ARG A 155 -0.90 4.99 -12.94
C ARG A 155 -2.15 5.39 -12.19
N SER A 156 -3.03 6.17 -12.82
CA SER A 156 -4.29 6.60 -12.19
C SER A 156 -5.25 5.44 -11.95
N MET A 157 -5.14 4.36 -12.74
CA MET A 157 -5.90 3.13 -12.56
C MET A 157 -5.26 2.12 -11.58
N HIS A 158 -4.10 2.41 -11.00
CA HIS A 158 -3.38 1.53 -10.05
C HIS A 158 -3.00 0.16 -10.62
N ILE A 159 -2.70 0.11 -11.91
CA ILE A 159 -2.30 -1.12 -12.63
C ILE A 159 -0.82 -1.10 -13.05
N GLU A 160 -0.05 -0.07 -12.68
CA GLU A 160 1.41 -0.09 -12.79
C GLU A 160 2.01 -0.76 -11.54
N ILE A 161 2.57 -1.97 -11.70
CA ILE A 161 3.09 -2.78 -10.59
C ILE A 161 4.17 -2.08 -9.75
N LEU A 162 4.92 -1.14 -10.35
CA LEU A 162 5.95 -0.37 -9.64
C LEU A 162 5.38 0.62 -8.62
N GLN A 163 4.10 0.96 -8.74
CA GLN A 163 3.40 1.81 -7.78
C GLN A 163 2.67 1.00 -6.70
N SER A 164 2.77 -0.32 -6.73
CA SER A 164 2.13 -1.16 -5.72
C SER A 164 2.79 -0.91 -4.36
N PRO A 165 2.02 -0.60 -3.30
CA PRO A 165 2.57 -0.45 -1.94
C PRO A 165 3.27 -1.72 -1.47
N TRP A 166 2.82 -2.88 -1.94
CA TRP A 166 3.40 -4.18 -1.61
C TRP A 166 4.81 -4.37 -2.18
N LEU A 167 5.17 -3.67 -3.27
CA LEU A 167 6.54 -3.69 -3.77
C LEU A 167 7.48 -2.95 -2.81
N CYS A 168 7.05 -1.79 -2.30
CA CYS A 168 7.79 -1.03 -1.29
C CYS A 168 8.00 -1.87 -0.01
N GLU A 169 6.93 -2.51 0.50
CA GLU A 169 7.01 -3.41 1.65
C GLU A 169 7.96 -4.59 1.42
N LEU A 170 7.88 -5.26 0.25
CA LEU A 170 8.79 -6.37 -0.06
C LEU A 170 10.26 -5.91 -0.14
N MET A 171 10.51 -4.72 -0.66
CA MET A 171 11.85 -4.14 -0.69
C MET A 171 12.37 -3.87 0.73
N ALA A 172 11.55 -3.30 1.62
CA ALA A 172 11.88 -3.09 3.02
C ALA A 172 12.12 -4.41 3.77
N PHE A 173 11.23 -5.39 3.59
CA PHE A 173 11.35 -6.76 4.09
C PHE A 173 12.70 -7.40 3.73
N HIS A 174 13.14 -7.28 2.47
CA HIS A 174 14.44 -7.81 2.05
C HIS A 174 15.62 -7.16 2.74
N ILE A 175 15.55 -5.84 2.98
CA ILE A 175 16.62 -5.11 3.66
C ILE A 175 16.65 -5.50 5.13
N ASN A 176 15.50 -5.51 5.81
CA ASN A 176 15.36 -5.92 7.21
C ASN A 176 15.93 -7.33 7.43
N LEU A 177 15.59 -8.28 6.56
CA LEU A 177 16.10 -9.66 6.66
C LEU A 177 17.58 -9.82 6.30
N ARG A 178 18.14 -8.97 5.43
CA ARG A 178 19.59 -9.00 5.16
C ARG A 178 20.35 -8.53 6.38
N LYS A 179 19.89 -7.47 7.04
CA LYS A 179 20.52 -6.96 8.28
C LYS A 179 20.56 -8.04 9.37
N THR A 180 19.53 -8.88 9.49
CA THR A 180 19.54 -10.00 10.45
C THR A 180 20.48 -11.15 10.06
N LYS A 181 20.75 -11.35 8.77
CA LYS A 181 21.61 -12.44 8.23
C LYS A 181 23.10 -12.12 8.09
N ILE A 182 23.54 -10.86 8.27
CA ILE A 182 24.97 -10.50 8.20
C ILE A 182 25.83 -11.22 9.28
N LYS A 183 25.20 -11.95 10.23
CA LYS A 183 25.87 -12.91 11.14
C LYS A 183 26.13 -14.32 10.56
N SER A 184 25.69 -14.65 9.34
CA SER A 184 25.91 -15.97 8.74
C SER A 184 26.21 -15.86 7.22
N LYS A 185 27.48 -16.06 6.84
CA LYS A 185 27.96 -15.98 5.45
C LYS A 185 27.46 -17.16 4.59
N LYS A 186 26.80 -16.86 3.47
CA LYS A 186 27.04 -17.49 2.14
C LYS A 186 26.32 -16.71 1.03
N LYS A 187 27.02 -16.36 -0.04
CA LYS A 187 26.46 -15.73 -1.25
C LYS A 187 25.90 -16.82 -2.19
N VAL A 188 24.68 -16.61 -2.67
CA VAL A 188 24.10 -17.32 -3.83
C VAL A 188 23.88 -16.26 -4.91
N PRO A 189 24.26 -16.50 -6.18
CA PRO A 189 24.01 -15.54 -7.25
C PRO A 189 22.53 -15.56 -7.62
N ALA A 190 21.79 -14.51 -7.25
CA ALA A 190 20.44 -14.25 -7.71
C ALA A 190 20.47 -13.23 -8.85
N LEU A 191 19.47 -13.26 -9.73
CA LEU A 191 19.20 -12.27 -10.77
C LEU A 191 18.79 -10.88 -10.21
N PHE A 192 19.23 -10.56 -8.99
CA PHE A 192 18.93 -9.33 -8.29
C PHE A 192 20.17 -8.83 -7.51
N GLU A 193 20.76 -7.72 -7.97
CA GLU A 193 21.69 -6.90 -7.17
C GLU A 193 20.82 -6.07 -6.20
N GLY A 194 21.20 -6.02 -4.93
CA GLY A 194 20.22 -5.89 -3.86
C GLY A 194 19.46 -4.56 -3.68
N CYS A 195 18.30 -4.60 -3.00
CA CYS A 195 17.65 -3.39 -2.47
C CYS A 195 18.56 -2.74 -1.42
N SER A 196 18.60 -1.40 -1.40
CA SER A 196 19.26 -0.61 -0.38
C SER A 196 18.42 0.58 0.05
N LEU A 197 18.62 1.01 1.29
CA LEU A 197 18.17 2.32 1.77
C LEU A 197 19.36 3.26 1.59
N THR A 198 19.16 4.32 0.82
CA THR A 198 20.15 5.35 0.53
C THR A 198 19.70 6.68 1.11
N PHE A 199 20.65 7.53 1.48
CA PHE A 199 20.41 8.90 1.91
C PHE A 199 21.10 9.82 0.90
N ASP A 200 20.41 10.86 0.43
CA ASP A 200 21.02 11.86 -0.43
C ASP A 200 21.84 12.89 0.37
N ASP A 201 22.39 13.89 -0.33
CA ASP A 201 23.21 14.94 0.29
C ASP A 201 22.41 15.81 1.30
N ASP A 202 21.08 15.79 1.23
CA ASP A 202 20.17 16.47 2.16
C ASP A 202 19.69 15.53 3.29
N ASP A 203 20.35 14.38 3.49
CA ASP A 203 19.94 13.31 4.43
C ASP A 203 18.51 12.76 4.16
N LYS A 204 17.98 12.89 2.94
CA LYS A 204 16.65 12.36 2.60
C LYS A 204 16.71 10.88 2.25
N PRO A 205 15.92 10.04 2.94
CA PRO A 205 15.94 8.61 2.68
C PRO A 205 15.20 8.27 1.38
N SER A 206 15.82 7.38 0.61
CA SER A 206 15.29 6.81 -0.62
C SER A 206 15.48 5.30 -0.63
N LEU A 207 14.45 4.58 -1.08
CA LEU A 207 14.51 3.13 -1.24
C LEU A 207 14.84 2.80 -2.69
N SER A 208 16.02 2.25 -2.91
CA SER A 208 16.54 1.96 -4.25
C SER A 208 16.71 0.46 -4.52
N CYS A 209 16.51 0.09 -5.78
CA CYS A 209 16.56 -1.29 -6.24
C CYS A 209 17.02 -1.35 -7.71
N GLU A 210 18.06 -2.12 -7.98
CA GLU A 210 18.67 -2.23 -9.32
C GLU A 210 18.45 -3.61 -9.95
N LEU A 211 18.11 -3.63 -11.24
CA LEU A 211 18.00 -4.86 -12.03
C LEU A 211 19.06 -4.90 -13.14
N PHE A 212 19.32 -6.11 -13.65
CA PHE A 212 20.29 -6.50 -14.70
C PHE A 212 20.26 -5.68 -16.02
N ASP A 213 19.27 -4.81 -16.25
CA ASP A 213 19.11 -4.01 -17.47
C ASP A 213 19.13 -2.48 -17.17
N SER A 214 19.80 -2.04 -16.08
CA SER A 214 19.96 -0.62 -15.68
C SER A 214 18.67 0.12 -15.32
N VAL A 215 17.61 -0.60 -14.97
CA VAL A 215 16.40 0.00 -14.41
C VAL A 215 16.60 0.16 -12.91
N LYS A 216 16.83 1.41 -12.48
CA LYS A 216 16.83 1.82 -11.08
C LYS A 216 15.41 2.18 -10.70
N LEU A 217 14.84 1.47 -9.74
CA LEU A 217 13.66 1.93 -9.01
C LEU A 217 14.16 2.76 -7.83
N ASP A 218 13.59 3.95 -7.66
CA ASP A 218 13.91 4.87 -6.59
C ASP A 218 12.60 5.39 -5.99
N ILE A 219 12.38 5.14 -4.71
CA ILE A 219 11.17 5.56 -3.99
C ILE A 219 11.62 6.58 -2.94
N ASP A 220 11.21 7.83 -3.12
CA ASP A 220 11.38 8.88 -2.13
C ASP A 220 10.53 8.56 -0.89
N LEU A 221 11.18 8.57 0.28
CA LEU A 221 10.55 8.31 1.57
C LEU A 221 10.34 9.61 2.36
N THR A 222 10.33 10.75 1.69
CA THR A 222 9.99 12.05 2.26
C THR A 222 8.48 12.28 2.19
N CYS A 223 7.86 12.63 3.33
CA CYS A 223 6.46 13.02 3.35
C CYS A 223 6.31 14.44 2.81
N SER A 224 5.57 14.63 1.73
CA SER A 224 5.39 15.96 1.11
C SER A 224 4.53 16.94 1.92
N ILE A 225 3.98 16.53 3.07
CA ILE A 225 3.20 17.40 3.96
C ILE A 225 4.10 17.98 5.05
N CYS A 226 4.84 17.15 5.78
CA CYS A 226 5.76 17.62 6.82
C CYS A 226 7.20 17.86 6.33
N LEU A 227 7.49 17.51 5.08
CA LEU A 227 8.81 17.63 4.42
C LEU A 227 9.94 16.90 5.14
N ASP A 228 9.58 15.87 5.90
CA ASP A 228 10.49 15.04 6.69
C ASP A 228 10.31 13.56 6.30
N THR A 229 11.22 12.70 6.73
CA THR A 229 11.12 11.25 6.56
C THR A 229 9.75 10.75 7.02
N VAL A 230 9.09 9.94 6.20
CA VAL A 230 7.78 9.37 6.52
C VAL A 230 7.83 8.62 7.85
N PHE A 231 6.89 8.92 8.75
CA PHE A 231 6.74 8.29 10.06
C PHE A 231 5.41 7.58 10.18
N ASP A 232 5.41 6.31 10.62
CA ASP A 232 4.23 5.42 10.50
C ASP A 232 3.64 5.49 9.09
N PRO A 233 4.44 5.09 8.06
CA PRO A 233 4.13 5.34 6.67
C PRO A 233 2.85 4.64 6.22
N VAL A 234 2.02 5.39 5.51
CA VAL A 234 0.83 4.89 4.81
C VAL A 234 0.94 5.18 3.33
N SER A 235 0.63 4.20 2.49
CA SER A 235 0.46 4.39 1.06
C SER A 235 -1.02 4.54 0.76
N LEU A 236 -1.40 5.64 0.10
CA LEU A 236 -2.74 5.82 -0.44
C LEU A 236 -2.94 4.91 -1.66
N THR A 237 -4.18 4.69 -2.11
CA THR A 237 -4.43 3.82 -3.28
C THR A 237 -3.75 4.34 -4.55
N CYS A 238 -3.51 5.66 -4.64
CA CYS A 238 -2.71 6.29 -5.69
C CYS A 238 -1.19 6.05 -5.63
N GLY A 239 -0.70 5.25 -4.67
CA GLY A 239 0.70 4.88 -4.51
C GLY A 239 1.56 5.90 -3.76
N HIS A 240 1.08 7.12 -3.54
CA HIS A 240 1.79 8.13 -2.75
C HIS A 240 1.85 7.76 -1.27
N ILE A 241 3.02 7.98 -0.66
CA ILE A 241 3.33 7.62 0.72
C ILE A 241 3.38 8.89 1.59
N PHE A 242 2.75 8.84 2.76
CA PHE A 242 2.73 9.92 3.74
C PHE A 242 2.88 9.37 5.16
N CYS A 243 3.18 10.24 6.13
CA CYS A 243 2.98 9.88 7.54
C CYS A 243 1.49 9.62 7.82
N HIS A 244 1.16 8.65 8.67
CA HIS A 244 -0.25 8.37 9.03
C HIS A 244 -0.99 9.62 9.53
N MET A 245 -0.38 10.40 10.42
CA MET A 245 -0.99 11.63 10.94
C MET A 245 -1.19 12.71 9.87
N CYS A 246 -0.21 12.87 8.98
CA CYS A 246 -0.32 13.82 7.87
C CYS A 246 -1.41 13.40 6.88
N ALA A 247 -1.54 12.11 6.58
CA ALA A 247 -2.62 11.58 5.76
C ALA A 247 -3.99 11.81 6.41
N CYS A 248 -4.12 11.57 7.72
CA CYS A 248 -5.38 11.81 8.45
C CYS A 248 -5.77 13.29 8.40
N SER A 249 -4.82 14.19 8.65
CA SER A 249 -5.05 15.63 8.56
C SER A 249 -5.46 16.05 7.14
N ALA A 250 -4.81 15.50 6.10
CA ALA A 250 -5.14 15.81 4.72
C ALA A 250 -6.51 15.28 4.29
N ALA A 251 -6.96 14.19 4.89
CA ALA A 251 -8.28 13.60 4.67
C ALA A 251 -9.37 14.22 5.57
N SER A 252 -9.04 15.23 6.39
CA SER A 252 -9.96 15.84 7.35
C SER A 252 -10.58 14.84 8.34
N VAL A 253 -9.85 13.78 8.69
CA VAL A 253 -10.29 12.75 9.66
C VAL A 253 -9.42 12.76 10.90
N SER A 254 -9.99 12.36 12.03
CA SER A 254 -9.19 12.13 13.22
C SER A 254 -8.38 10.83 13.08
N ILE A 255 -7.23 10.77 13.74
CA ILE A 255 -6.45 9.53 13.85
C ILE A 255 -7.21 8.38 14.55
N VAL A 256 -8.30 8.68 15.26
CA VAL A 256 -9.15 7.70 15.94
C VAL A 256 -10.12 7.07 14.95
N ASP A 257 -10.74 7.88 14.10
CA ASP A 257 -11.63 7.42 13.03
C ASP A 257 -10.86 6.71 11.91
N GLY A 258 -9.63 7.14 11.68
CA GLY A 258 -8.72 6.60 10.70
C GLY A 258 -9.09 6.95 9.24
N LEU A 259 -8.18 6.63 8.34
CA LEU A 259 -8.27 7.00 6.91
C LEU A 259 -9.47 6.38 6.17
N LYS A 260 -10.03 5.29 6.70
CA LYS A 260 -11.22 4.64 6.13
C LYS A 260 -12.48 5.48 6.27
N SER A 261 -12.49 6.42 7.20
CA SER A 261 -13.62 7.31 7.47
C SER A 261 -13.57 8.58 6.60
N ALA A 262 -12.57 8.71 5.73
CA ALA A 262 -12.42 9.86 4.85
C ALA A 262 -13.55 9.92 3.82
N GLU A 263 -14.04 11.13 3.53
CA GLU A 263 -15.04 11.29 2.49
C GLU A 263 -14.45 10.99 1.09
N PRO A 264 -15.21 10.36 0.17
CA PRO A 264 -14.72 10.04 -1.18
C PRO A 264 -14.26 11.27 -1.99
N LYS A 265 -14.71 12.47 -1.63
CA LYS A 265 -14.33 13.73 -2.28
C LYS A 265 -12.91 14.18 -1.93
N GLU A 266 -12.35 13.68 -0.82
CA GLU A 266 -11.02 14.06 -0.34
C GLU A 266 -9.94 13.59 -1.32
N LYS A 267 -8.93 14.44 -1.53
CA LYS A 267 -7.96 14.29 -2.62
C LYS A 267 -6.55 14.09 -2.09
N CYS A 268 -5.78 13.25 -2.77
CA CYS A 268 -4.35 13.14 -2.54
C CYS A 268 -3.66 14.52 -2.63
N PRO A 269 -2.84 14.93 -1.64
CA PRO A 269 -2.10 16.20 -1.70
C PRO A 269 -1.11 16.30 -2.87
N LEU A 270 -0.61 15.15 -3.36
CA LEU A 270 0.36 15.10 -4.45
C LEU A 270 -0.29 15.05 -5.84
N CYS A 271 -1.14 14.05 -6.11
CA CYS A 271 -1.75 13.89 -7.44
C CYS A 271 -3.16 14.42 -7.59
N ARG A 272 -3.78 14.91 -6.51
CA ARG A 272 -5.15 15.46 -6.47
C ARG A 272 -6.25 14.46 -6.87
N GLN A 273 -5.93 13.17 -6.97
CA GLN A 273 -6.91 12.10 -7.20
C GLN A 273 -7.81 11.96 -5.97
N ALA A 274 -9.13 11.95 -6.19
CA ALA A 274 -10.14 11.78 -5.14
C ALA A 274 -10.33 10.30 -4.76
N GLY A 275 -10.84 10.05 -3.55
CA GLY A 275 -11.23 8.70 -3.12
C GLY A 275 -10.05 7.77 -2.85
N VAL A 276 -8.89 8.32 -2.49
CA VAL A 276 -7.64 7.54 -2.37
C VAL A 276 -7.35 7.00 -0.96
N TYR A 277 -8.16 7.36 0.03
CA TYR A 277 -7.90 7.11 1.45
C TYR A 277 -8.52 5.82 1.99
N GLU A 278 -9.68 5.40 1.48
CA GLU A 278 -10.43 4.23 1.97
C GLU A 278 -9.60 2.93 1.93
N GLY A 279 -8.82 2.76 0.86
CA GLY A 279 -7.95 1.61 0.63
C GLY A 279 -6.50 1.82 1.05
N ALA A 280 -6.18 2.81 1.89
CA ALA A 280 -4.81 3.07 2.30
C ALA A 280 -4.20 1.87 3.05
N VAL A 281 -2.91 1.62 2.79
CA VAL A 281 -2.15 0.49 3.34
C VAL A 281 -1.05 1.01 4.25
N HIS A 282 -1.01 0.55 5.50
CA HIS A 282 0.13 0.77 6.39
C HIS A 282 1.35 -0.04 5.94
N LEU A 283 2.49 0.62 5.86
CA LEU A 283 3.75 0.03 5.40
C LEU A 283 4.62 -0.37 6.61
N GLU A 284 4.31 -1.52 7.20
CA GLU A 284 4.91 -1.99 8.46
C GLU A 284 6.40 -2.35 8.32
N GLU A 285 6.79 -3.04 7.26
CA GLU A 285 8.21 -3.38 7.03
C GLU A 285 9.03 -2.13 6.76
N LEU A 286 8.46 -1.17 6.03
CA LEU A 286 9.08 0.12 5.83
C LEU A 286 9.24 0.88 7.15
N ASN A 287 8.23 0.86 8.01
CA ASN A 287 8.27 1.46 9.35
C ASN A 287 9.41 0.86 10.20
N ILE A 288 9.52 -0.47 10.22
CA ILE A 288 10.60 -1.20 10.92
C ILE A 288 11.99 -0.86 10.36
N LEU A 289 12.09 -0.67 9.04
CA LEU A 289 13.34 -0.32 8.39
C LEU A 289 13.79 1.10 8.79
N LEU A 290 12.86 2.05 8.78
CA LEU A 290 13.11 3.45 9.12
C LEU A 290 13.36 3.66 10.62
N SER A 291 12.81 2.78 11.48
CA SER A 291 12.94 2.90 12.94
C SER A 291 14.34 2.66 13.51
N GLN A 292 15.34 2.51 12.66
CA GLN A 292 16.73 2.18 13.04
C GLN A 292 17.61 3.42 13.16
N SER A 293 17.11 4.61 12.82
CA SER A 293 17.87 5.85 12.93
C SER A 293 17.76 6.44 14.35
N LYS A 294 18.77 7.21 14.77
CA LYS A 294 18.79 7.88 16.08
C LYS A 294 17.70 8.95 16.20
N TYR A 295 17.40 9.65 15.10
CA TYR A 295 16.32 10.64 15.00
C TYR A 295 14.93 10.04 15.31
N TRP A 296 14.75 8.76 15.02
CA TRP A 296 13.45 8.11 15.11
C TRP A 296 12.86 8.06 16.51
N GLU A 297 13.70 7.93 17.54
CA GLU A 297 13.23 7.82 18.92
C GLU A 297 12.60 9.14 19.40
N GLU A 298 13.25 10.27 19.12
CA GLU A 298 12.73 11.60 19.42
C GLU A 298 11.43 11.88 18.66
N ARG A 299 11.40 11.56 17.35
CA ARG A 299 10.19 11.68 16.52
C ARG A 299 9.04 10.85 17.06
N MET A 300 9.32 9.62 17.51
CA MET A 300 8.32 8.71 18.09
C MET A 300 7.70 9.26 19.37
N GLN A 301 8.49 9.88 20.26
CA GLN A 301 7.94 10.48 21.48
C GLN A 301 7.04 11.67 21.16
N SER A 302 7.48 12.55 20.23
CA SER A 302 6.69 13.71 19.80
C SER A 302 5.35 13.30 19.19
N GLU A 303 5.37 12.35 18.23
CA GLU A 303 4.18 11.80 17.59
C GLU A 303 3.25 11.12 18.61
N ARG A 304 3.80 10.41 19.61
CA ARG A 304 2.99 9.77 20.66
C ARG A 304 2.22 10.80 21.49
N VAL A 305 2.87 11.88 21.91
CA VAL A 305 2.21 12.97 22.66
C VAL A 305 1.09 13.58 21.84
N GLU A 306 1.37 13.85 20.56
CA GLU A 306 0.40 14.44 19.65
C GLU A 306 -0.79 13.51 19.37
N ARG A 307 -0.55 12.20 19.20
CA ARG A 307 -1.63 11.20 19.06
C ARG A 307 -2.53 11.15 20.29
N VAL A 308 -1.95 11.17 21.49
CA VAL A 308 -2.74 11.20 22.73
C VAL A 308 -3.57 12.48 22.82
N ARG A 309 -2.99 13.63 22.43
CA ARG A 309 -3.68 14.92 22.40
C ARG A 309 -4.88 14.90 21.46
N GLN A 310 -4.70 14.43 20.21
CA GLN A 310 -5.78 14.35 19.22
C GLN A 310 -6.87 13.35 19.63
N ALA A 311 -6.49 12.19 20.17
CA ALA A 311 -7.47 11.21 20.66
C ALA A 311 -8.31 11.79 21.80
N LYS A 312 -7.69 12.53 22.74
CA LYS A 312 -8.41 13.22 23.81
C LYS A 312 -9.41 14.23 23.24
N GLN A 313 -8.98 15.07 22.31
CA GLN A 313 -9.86 16.08 21.68
C GLN A 313 -11.02 15.44 20.92
N HIS A 314 -10.77 14.36 20.19
CA HIS A 314 -11.81 13.60 19.49
C HIS A 314 -12.90 13.13 20.46
N TRP A 315 -12.52 12.46 21.55
CA TRP A 315 -13.49 11.97 22.53
C TRP A 315 -14.18 13.09 23.31
N GLU A 316 -13.47 14.19 23.60
CA GLU A 316 -14.08 15.39 24.21
C GLU A 316 -15.18 15.98 23.32
N TYR A 317 -14.90 16.12 22.02
CA TYR A 317 -15.87 16.62 21.04
C TYR A 317 -17.07 15.69 20.90
N GLN A 318 -16.84 14.38 20.78
CA GLN A 318 -17.91 13.38 20.74
C GLN A 318 -18.78 13.46 22.00
N CYS A 319 -18.19 13.51 23.19
CA CYS A 319 -18.96 13.66 24.43
C CYS A 319 -19.81 14.93 24.47
N GLN A 320 -19.31 16.06 23.96
CA GLN A 320 -20.07 17.32 23.89
C GLN A 320 -21.25 17.23 22.93
N ALA A 321 -21.11 16.52 21.80
CA ALA A 321 -22.20 16.29 20.87
C ALA A 321 -23.35 15.46 21.50
N PHE A 322 -23.07 14.66 22.53
CA PHE A 322 -24.07 13.86 23.27
C PHE A 322 -24.61 14.54 24.55
N VAL A 323 -24.25 15.81 24.80
CA VAL A 323 -24.83 16.62 25.88
C VAL A 323 -25.93 17.51 25.31
N VAL A 324 -27.18 17.12 25.51
CA VAL A 324 -28.35 17.96 25.21
C VAL A 324 -28.87 18.53 26.53
N ASN A 325 -28.97 19.86 26.64
CA ASN A 325 -29.45 20.56 27.85
C ASN A 325 -28.72 20.18 29.15
N GLY A 326 -27.40 19.96 29.10
CA GLY A 326 -26.61 19.64 30.29
C GLY A 326 -26.78 18.22 30.83
N VAL A 327 -27.52 17.36 30.11
CA VAL A 327 -27.67 15.93 30.44
C VAL A 327 -26.89 15.10 29.45
N LEU A 328 -25.97 14.27 29.95
CA LEU A 328 -25.28 13.25 29.16
C LEU A 328 -26.33 12.20 28.77
N VAL A 329 -26.68 12.10 27.48
CA VAL A 329 -27.59 11.04 26.99
C VAL A 329 -26.74 9.78 26.77
N PRO A 330 -26.88 8.72 27.59
CA PRO A 330 -26.14 7.49 27.34
C PRO A 330 -26.80 6.75 26.18
N LEU A 331 -26.12 6.67 25.04
CA LEU A 331 -26.46 5.69 24.01
C LEU A 331 -25.96 4.32 24.48
N LEU A 332 -26.89 3.42 24.78
CA LEU A 332 -26.64 1.98 24.88
C LEU A 332 -26.31 1.46 23.49
N LEU A 333 -25.03 1.50 23.13
CA LEU A 333 -24.46 0.71 22.03
C LEU A 333 -23.61 -0.40 22.66
N ASP A 334 -24.16 -1.61 22.67
CA ASP A 334 -23.50 -2.89 22.91
C ASP A 334 -22.60 -2.99 24.15
N GLY A 335 -23.03 -2.45 25.29
CA GLY A 335 -22.60 -2.87 26.63
C GLY A 335 -21.15 -2.57 27.03
N VAL A 336 -20.30 -2.03 26.16
CA VAL A 336 -18.87 -1.74 26.46
C VAL A 336 -18.60 -0.24 26.66
N LEU A 337 -19.53 0.64 26.28
CA LEU A 337 -19.32 2.08 26.29
C LEU A 337 -19.90 2.78 27.54
N LEU A 338 -19.44 2.45 28.75
CA LEU A 338 -19.82 3.26 29.92
C LEU A 338 -18.81 3.34 31.07
N VAL A 339 -17.58 2.84 30.90
CA VAL A 339 -16.54 2.98 31.93
C VAL A 339 -15.62 4.17 31.64
N CYS A 340 -15.21 4.42 30.39
CA CYS A 340 -14.32 5.53 30.05
C CYS A 340 -15.00 6.90 30.09
N VAL A 341 -16.24 7.01 29.60
CA VAL A 341 -17.01 8.27 29.68
C VAL A 341 -17.31 8.65 31.14
N ARG A 342 -17.59 7.66 32.00
CA ARG A 342 -17.87 7.88 33.43
C ARG A 342 -16.67 8.48 34.17
N LYS A 343 -15.46 7.95 33.97
CA LYS A 343 -14.24 8.48 34.61
C LYS A 343 -13.84 9.86 34.10
N PHE A 344 -14.07 10.13 32.81
CA PHE A 344 -13.73 11.40 32.18
C PHE A 344 -14.73 12.53 32.51
N CYS A 345 -16.02 12.24 32.56
CA CYS A 345 -17.03 13.22 33.01
C CYS A 345 -16.92 13.54 34.50
N LEU A 346 -16.60 12.56 35.36
CA LEU A 346 -16.47 12.77 36.81
C LEU A 346 -15.31 13.72 37.17
N SER A 347 -14.24 13.82 36.36
CA SER A 347 -13.12 14.73 36.65
C SER A 347 -13.38 16.18 36.23
N LYS A 348 -14.39 16.44 35.37
CA LYS A 348 -14.79 17.80 34.93
C LYS A 348 -16.01 18.37 35.66
N MET A 349 -16.67 17.61 36.54
CA MET A 349 -17.78 18.13 37.34
C MET A 349 -17.24 18.97 38.52
N ALA A 350 -17.32 20.30 38.41
CA ALA A 350 -16.90 21.27 39.42
C ALA A 350 -17.81 21.34 40.67
N SER A 351 -18.66 20.33 40.92
CA SER A 351 -19.53 20.28 42.10
C SER A 351 -19.70 18.84 42.61
N PRO A 352 -19.29 18.54 43.85
CA PRO A 352 -19.45 17.23 44.49
C PRO A 352 -20.92 16.76 44.57
N THR A 353 -21.87 17.70 44.55
CA THR A 353 -23.29 17.45 44.81
C THR A 353 -24.00 16.81 43.60
N VAL A 354 -23.52 17.07 42.38
CA VAL A 354 -24.08 16.47 41.14
C VAL A 354 -23.53 15.05 40.92
N ALA A 355 -22.28 14.80 41.31
CA ALA A 355 -21.65 13.48 41.23
C ALA A 355 -22.36 12.45 42.14
N MET A 356 -22.84 12.86 43.32
CA MET A 356 -23.56 11.97 44.24
C MET A 356 -24.98 11.61 43.77
N LYS A 357 -25.68 12.47 43.03
CA LYS A 357 -27.02 12.15 42.48
C LYS A 357 -26.96 11.05 41.40
N LEU A 358 -25.87 10.96 40.65
CA LEU A 358 -25.66 9.94 39.61
C LEU A 358 -25.18 8.58 40.14
N LEU A 359 -24.71 8.52 41.39
CA LEU A 359 -24.28 7.28 42.05
C LEU A 359 -25.44 6.54 42.75
N GLY A 360 -26.61 7.16 42.89
CA GLY A 360 -27.73 6.65 43.70
C GLY A 360 -28.80 5.81 42.98
N THR A 361 -28.81 5.71 41.65
CA THR A 361 -29.82 4.90 40.94
C THR A 361 -29.33 3.47 40.74
N SER A 362 -29.71 2.61 41.68
CA SER A 362 -29.65 1.16 41.56
C SER A 362 -30.53 0.70 40.40
N LEU A 363 -29.94 0.09 39.37
CA LEU A 363 -30.66 -0.73 38.41
C LEU A 363 -30.24 -2.19 38.66
N VAL A 364 -30.98 -2.84 39.55
CA VAL A 364 -31.06 -4.29 39.64
C VAL A 364 -31.78 -4.76 38.39
N GLY A 365 -31.06 -5.44 37.50
CA GLY A 365 -31.62 -6.02 36.27
C GLY A 365 -30.87 -7.30 35.90
N SER A 366 -31.38 -8.42 36.38
CA SER A 366 -30.94 -9.77 36.01
C SER A 366 -31.32 -10.06 34.56
N PHE A 367 -30.35 -10.41 33.70
CA PHE A 367 -30.64 -11.08 32.43
C PHE A 367 -29.61 -12.19 32.16
N ARG A 368 -30.12 -13.43 32.22
CA ARG A 368 -29.51 -14.64 31.67
C ARG A 368 -29.62 -14.58 30.14
N GLY A 369 -28.54 -14.90 29.44
CA GLY A 369 -28.56 -15.13 27.99
C GLY A 369 -27.18 -15.00 27.39
N GLY A 370 -26.51 -16.12 27.12
CA GLY A 370 -25.21 -16.12 26.45
C GLY A 370 -25.35 -15.73 24.98
N TYR A 371 -24.32 -15.08 24.41
CA TYR A 371 -23.71 -15.41 23.10
C TYR A 371 -22.45 -14.57 22.83
N ARG A 372 -21.45 -15.28 22.30
CA ARG A 372 -20.37 -14.91 21.34
C ARG A 372 -19.57 -13.61 21.56
N ILE A 373 -18.32 -13.84 21.98
CA ILE A 373 -17.18 -12.93 21.95
C ILE A 373 -16.86 -12.50 20.50
N TRP A 374 -16.94 -11.20 20.22
CA TRP A 374 -16.24 -10.58 19.08
C TRP A 374 -14.98 -9.88 19.59
N SER A 375 -13.84 -10.45 19.24
CA SER A 375 -12.51 -9.92 19.53
C SER A 375 -12.16 -8.81 18.53
N SER A 376 -12.31 -7.54 18.92
CA SER A 376 -11.78 -6.37 18.17
C SER A 376 -11.66 -5.15 19.08
N LEU A 377 -10.75 -5.19 20.06
CA LEU A 377 -10.23 -4.03 20.75
C LEU A 377 -8.71 -4.08 20.61
N PRO A 378 -8.04 -3.04 20.08
CA PRO A 378 -6.60 -2.92 20.22
C PRO A 378 -6.29 -2.82 21.72
N SER A 379 -5.37 -3.65 22.19
CA SER A 379 -4.88 -3.64 23.56
C SER A 379 -4.41 -2.25 23.97
N MET A 380 -5.17 -1.57 24.83
CA MET A 380 -4.63 -0.43 25.59
C MET A 380 -3.58 -0.95 26.58
N PRO A 381 -2.41 -0.31 26.71
CA PRO A 381 -1.47 -0.65 27.76
C PRO A 381 -2.07 -0.27 29.12
N PHE A 382 -2.09 -1.22 30.05
CA PHE A 382 -2.36 -0.99 31.46
C PHE A 382 -1.44 0.11 31.97
N LEU A 383 -1.99 1.28 32.31
CA LEU A 383 -1.32 2.28 33.12
C LEU A 383 -1.18 1.71 34.54
N GLY A 384 0.01 1.17 34.84
CA GLY A 384 0.42 0.90 36.21
C GLY A 384 0.47 2.21 36.96
N PHE A 385 -0.42 2.38 37.93
CA PHE A 385 -0.33 3.46 38.91
C PHE A 385 0.85 3.15 39.84
N VAL A 386 1.91 3.95 39.75
CA VAL A 386 2.83 4.15 40.88
C VAL A 386 2.05 4.98 41.89
N ARG A 387 1.75 4.39 43.06
CA ARG A 387 1.17 5.13 44.20
C ARG A 387 2.25 6.00 44.85
N PRO A 388 1.87 7.16 45.40
CA PRO A 388 2.80 8.05 46.10
C PRO A 388 3.40 7.41 47.36
#